data_AF-A0A957IAV3-F1
#
_entry.id   AF-A0A957IAV3-F1
#
_cell.length_a   1.000
_cell.length_b   1.000
_cell.length_c   1.000
_cell.angle_alpha   90.00
_cell.angle_beta   90.00
_cell.angle_gamma   90.00
#
_symmetry.space_group_name_H-M   'P 1'
#
loop_
_entity.id
_entity.type
_entity.pdbx_description
1 polymer ?
#
loop_
_entity_poly.entity_id
_entity_poly.type
_entity_poly.pdbx_seq_one_letter_code
_entity_poly.pdbx_strand_id
1 'polypeptide(L)'
;LAAGIPAVVAMQFSILDSSGIALAGAFYAALARGETLAAAVQAGRVALAQSDEGPGYDWGVPALYLRVPALQLVDPAGAVPPPPAGVSPAALINMQGLPLPRHFVGRKPELRQLRRALRDNQVKAVFVRGIGGIGKSSVVARLIQRPGTPLDGVLTIRGHEVDALDIPLKLASFLQGQGQPGHAAAASLLLDSRRDPASRAQQAAALVA
;
A
#
# COMPACT_ATOMS: atom_id res chain seq x y z
N LEU A 1 28.48 -0.80 -16.61
CA LEU A 1 27.13 -1.13 -17.13
C LEU A 1 27.15 -2.58 -17.61
N ALA A 2 26.31 -3.45 -17.06
CA ALA A 2 26.15 -4.82 -17.55
C ALA A 2 25.80 -4.82 -19.05
N ALA A 3 26.20 -5.86 -19.77
CA ALA A 3 25.86 -5.99 -21.18
C ALA A 3 24.33 -5.95 -21.37
N GLY A 4 23.84 -5.12 -22.29
CA GLY A 4 22.42 -5.00 -22.63
C GLY A 4 21.64 -3.85 -21.98
N ILE A 5 22.21 -3.09 -21.03
CA ILE A 5 21.51 -1.92 -20.45
C ILE A 5 21.90 -0.64 -21.22
N PRO A 6 20.96 0.03 -21.91
CA PRO A 6 21.26 1.19 -22.76
C PRO A 6 21.49 2.48 -21.96
N ALA A 7 20.89 2.59 -20.78
CA ALA A 7 21.02 3.74 -19.89
C ALA A 7 20.70 3.38 -18.43
N VAL A 8 21.32 4.11 -17.49
CA VAL A 8 20.99 4.04 -16.06
C VAL A 8 20.94 5.46 -15.50
N VAL A 9 19.79 5.82 -14.90
CA VAL A 9 19.68 6.97 -13.99
C VAL A 9 19.91 6.44 -12.58
N ALA A 10 20.89 6.99 -11.89
CA ALA A 10 21.28 6.61 -10.54
C ALA A 10 21.23 7.83 -9.60
N MET A 11 21.25 7.56 -8.30
CA MET A 11 21.44 8.57 -7.26
C MET A 11 22.76 8.27 -6.55
N GLN A 12 23.71 9.20 -6.57
CA GLN A 12 25.00 9.02 -5.89
C GLN A 12 24.87 9.10 -4.36
N PHE A 13 23.89 9.87 -3.89
CA PHE A 13 23.55 10.09 -2.48
C PHE A 13 22.03 10.04 -2.30
N SER A 14 21.57 10.03 -1.06
CA SER A 14 20.14 10.20 -0.77
C SER A 14 19.77 11.69 -0.87
N ILE A 15 18.59 11.96 -1.42
CA ILE A 15 17.98 13.30 -1.46
C ILE A 15 16.77 13.33 -0.52
N LEU A 16 16.28 14.53 -0.17
CA LEU A 16 15.05 14.68 0.60
C LEU A 16 13.82 14.20 -0.19
N ASP A 17 12.74 13.86 0.51
CA ASP A 17 11.48 13.43 -0.12
C ASP A 17 10.90 14.55 -1.01
N SER A 18 10.94 15.81 -0.55
CA SER A 18 10.52 16.99 -1.34
C SER A 18 11.34 17.14 -2.62
N SER A 19 12.66 17.03 -2.52
CA SER A 19 13.60 17.03 -3.64
C SER A 19 13.31 15.88 -4.61
N GLY A 20 13.00 14.69 -4.10
CA GLY A 20 12.59 13.55 -4.91
C GLY A 20 11.31 13.79 -5.70
N ILE A 21 10.32 14.47 -5.10
CA ILE A 21 9.08 14.87 -5.79
C ILE A 21 9.37 15.88 -6.90
N ALA A 22 10.16 16.93 -6.61
CA ALA A 22 10.52 17.96 -7.59
C ALA A 22 11.29 17.36 -8.78
N LEU A 23 12.30 16.52 -8.49
CA LEU A 23 13.07 15.79 -9.48
C LEU A 23 12.18 14.92 -10.36
N ALA A 24 11.32 14.10 -9.75
CA ALA A 24 10.43 13.20 -10.47
C ALA A 24 9.44 13.99 -11.33
N GLY A 25 8.87 15.08 -10.81
CA GLY A 25 7.94 15.93 -11.54
C GLY A 25 8.54 16.47 -12.84
N ALA A 26 9.70 17.12 -12.76
CA ALA A 26 10.37 17.68 -13.94
C ALA A 26 10.90 16.59 -14.89
N PHE A 27 11.51 15.53 -14.35
CA PHE A 27 12.05 14.42 -15.13
C PHE A 27 10.96 13.69 -15.93
N TYR A 28 9.86 13.29 -15.28
CA TYR A 28 8.77 12.59 -15.97
C TYR A 28 7.99 13.51 -16.91
N ALA A 29 7.87 14.80 -16.60
CA ALA A 29 7.26 15.77 -17.52
C ALA A 29 8.07 15.90 -18.83
N ALA A 30 9.40 15.99 -18.74
CA ALA A 30 10.28 16.01 -19.90
C ALA A 30 10.16 14.73 -20.73
N LEU A 31 10.18 13.55 -20.08
CA LEU A 31 9.96 12.28 -20.78
C LEU A 31 8.59 12.22 -21.45
N ALA A 32 7.52 12.67 -20.79
CA ALA A 32 6.18 12.69 -21.36
C ALA A 32 6.06 13.57 -22.61
N ARG A 33 6.91 14.60 -22.73
CA ARG A 33 7.04 15.43 -23.94
C ARG A 33 7.90 14.80 -25.04
N GLY A 34 8.41 13.58 -24.84
CA GLY A 34 9.29 12.89 -25.79
C GLY A 34 10.73 13.38 -25.76
N GLU A 35 11.15 14.10 -24.72
CA GLU A 35 12.53 14.56 -24.61
C GLU A 35 13.49 13.36 -24.40
N THR A 36 14.76 13.56 -24.76
CA THR A 36 15.80 12.54 -24.54
C THR A 36 16.01 12.30 -23.05
N LEU A 37 16.51 11.12 -22.69
CA LEU A 37 16.81 10.81 -21.29
C LEU A 37 17.81 11.80 -20.66
N ALA A 38 18.75 12.31 -21.46
CA ALA A 38 19.70 13.34 -21.03
C ALA A 38 18.98 14.67 -20.71
N ALA A 39 18.09 15.11 -21.58
CA ALA A 39 17.30 16.33 -21.37
C ALA A 39 16.39 16.20 -20.14
N ALA A 40 15.76 15.03 -19.95
CA ALA A 40 14.94 14.77 -18.78
C ALA A 40 15.73 14.83 -17.46
N VAL A 41 16.92 14.23 -17.40
CA VAL A 41 17.79 14.35 -16.22
C VAL A 41 18.20 15.80 -16.00
N GLN A 42 18.53 16.53 -17.06
CA GLN A 42 18.89 17.94 -16.95
C GLN A 42 17.73 18.79 -16.42
N ALA A 43 16.52 18.61 -16.92
CA ALA A 43 15.32 19.27 -16.40
C ALA A 43 15.11 18.97 -14.91
N GLY A 44 15.31 17.71 -14.52
CA GLY A 44 15.31 17.28 -13.12
C GLY A 44 16.33 18.01 -12.24
N ARG A 45 17.57 18.16 -12.72
CA ARG A 45 18.62 18.89 -11.99
C ARG A 45 18.29 20.38 -11.87
N VAL A 46 17.74 21.00 -12.92
CA VAL A 46 17.31 22.41 -12.88
C VAL A 46 16.20 22.59 -11.84
N ALA A 47 15.21 21.70 -11.79
CA ALA A 47 14.15 21.76 -10.79
C ALA A 47 14.68 21.61 -9.37
N LEU A 48 15.68 20.76 -9.14
CA LEU A 48 16.36 20.65 -7.86
C LEU A 48 17.15 21.91 -7.49
N ALA A 49 17.82 22.53 -8.46
CA ALA A 49 18.58 23.76 -8.24
C ALA A 49 17.69 24.97 -7.94
N GLN A 50 16.44 24.96 -8.43
CA GLN A 50 15.43 26.01 -8.22
C GLN A 50 14.50 25.74 -7.03
N SER A 51 14.66 24.60 -6.35
CA SER A 51 13.78 24.20 -5.26
C SER A 51 14.17 24.89 -3.94
N ASP A 52 13.31 25.77 -3.43
CA ASP A 52 13.49 26.43 -2.13
C ASP A 52 13.36 25.47 -0.93
N GLU A 53 12.72 24.30 -1.12
CA GLU A 53 12.50 23.29 -0.08
C GLU A 53 13.65 22.27 0.05
N GLY A 54 14.67 22.36 -0.81
CA GLY A 54 15.80 21.42 -0.85
C GLY A 54 17.06 22.01 -0.21
N PRO A 55 18.10 21.18 0.03
CA PRO A 55 19.34 21.64 0.65
C PRO A 55 20.23 22.46 -0.32
N GLY A 56 19.75 22.79 -1.52
CA GLY A 56 20.44 23.61 -2.53
C GLY A 56 21.55 22.89 -3.33
N TYR A 57 22.02 21.72 -2.87
CA TYR A 57 23.06 20.93 -3.55
C TYR A 57 22.58 19.60 -4.13
N ASP A 58 21.31 19.23 -3.92
CA ASP A 58 20.75 17.96 -4.41
C ASP A 58 20.77 17.84 -5.94
N TRP A 59 20.86 18.97 -6.67
CA TRP A 59 20.95 18.97 -8.14
C TRP A 59 22.15 18.18 -8.68
N GLY A 60 23.23 18.04 -7.90
CA GLY A 60 24.41 17.26 -8.29
C GLY A 60 24.26 15.75 -8.10
N VAL A 61 23.24 15.30 -7.37
CA VAL A 61 23.08 13.90 -6.94
C VAL A 61 22.64 12.95 -8.06
N PRO A 62 21.68 13.32 -8.94
CA PRO A 62 21.26 12.45 -10.04
C PRO A 62 22.41 12.25 -11.03
N ALA A 63 22.80 10.99 -11.26
CA ALA A 63 23.84 10.62 -12.22
C ALA A 63 23.21 9.85 -13.39
N LEU A 64 23.67 10.15 -14.60
CA LEU A 64 23.20 9.50 -15.82
C LEU A 64 24.37 8.80 -16.51
N TYR A 65 24.24 7.49 -16.70
CA TYR A 65 25.16 6.69 -17.48
C TYR A 65 24.46 6.28 -18.78
N LEU A 66 24.95 6.78 -19.91
CA LEU A 66 24.40 6.51 -21.23
C LEU A 66 25.35 5.66 -22.06
N ARG A 67 24.79 4.69 -22.78
CA ARG A 67 25.44 4.04 -23.93
C ARG A 67 24.88 4.56 -25.26
N VAL A 68 23.62 5.02 -25.25
CA VAL A 68 22.92 5.58 -26.42
C VAL A 68 22.60 7.06 -26.13
N PRO A 69 23.33 8.02 -26.74
CA PRO A 69 23.21 9.44 -26.41
C PRO A 69 21.84 10.07 -26.68
N ALA A 70 21.14 9.59 -27.72
CA ALA A 70 19.84 10.12 -28.15
C ALA A 70 18.66 9.21 -27.74
N LEU A 71 18.79 8.49 -26.62
CA LEU A 71 17.73 7.58 -26.17
C LEU A 71 16.47 8.35 -25.77
N GLN A 72 15.41 8.21 -26.57
CA GLN A 72 14.04 8.62 -26.24
C GLN A 72 13.27 7.39 -25.74
N LEU A 73 12.62 7.53 -24.59
CA LEU A 73 11.84 6.45 -23.99
C LEU A 73 10.35 6.51 -24.36
N VAL A 74 9.87 7.69 -24.71
CA VAL A 74 8.47 7.97 -25.01
C VAL A 74 8.42 8.64 -26.36
N ASP A 75 7.61 8.08 -27.26
CA ASP A 75 7.18 8.78 -28.47
C ASP A 75 5.80 9.40 -28.18
N PRO A 76 5.70 10.73 -28.01
CA PRO A 76 4.45 11.40 -27.67
C PRO A 76 3.46 11.42 -28.85
N ALA A 77 3.93 11.23 -30.08
CA ALA A 77 3.10 11.10 -31.27
C ALA A 77 2.81 9.63 -31.61
N GLY A 78 3.49 8.71 -30.95
CA GLY A 78 3.32 7.27 -31.12
C GLY A 78 1.90 6.85 -30.75
N ALA A 79 1.32 5.98 -31.57
CA ALA A 79 0.04 5.36 -31.23
C ALA A 79 0.20 4.64 -29.88
N VAL A 80 -0.54 5.09 -28.87
CA VAL A 80 -0.64 4.36 -27.61
C VAL A 80 -1.26 3.01 -27.98
N PRO A 81 -0.53 1.88 -27.87
CA PRO A 81 -1.14 0.58 -28.09
C PRO A 81 -2.37 0.52 -27.17
N PRO A 82 -3.51 -0.01 -27.65
CA PRO A 82 -4.70 -0.11 -26.81
C PRO A 82 -4.25 -0.73 -25.49
N PRO A 83 -4.64 -0.14 -24.34
CA PRO A 83 -4.24 -0.66 -23.05
C PRO A 83 -4.48 -2.17 -23.08
N PRO A 84 -3.49 -3.00 -22.68
CA PRO A 84 -3.65 -4.45 -22.74
C PRO A 84 -5.00 -4.77 -22.11
N ALA A 85 -5.87 -5.46 -22.87
CA ALA A 85 -7.30 -5.54 -22.65
C ALA A 85 -7.64 -5.85 -21.18
N GLY A 86 -7.86 -4.79 -20.39
CA GLY A 86 -7.81 -4.85 -18.94
C GLY A 86 -6.46 -5.40 -18.42
N VAL A 87 -5.84 -4.69 -17.48
CA VAL A 87 -5.19 -5.44 -16.40
C VAL A 87 -6.35 -6.17 -15.72
N SER A 88 -6.62 -7.40 -16.16
CA SER A 88 -7.60 -8.24 -15.50
C SER A 88 -7.22 -8.22 -14.01
N PRO A 89 -8.18 -8.06 -13.07
CA PRO A 89 -7.90 -8.18 -11.64
C PRO A 89 -7.32 -9.55 -11.23
N ALA A 90 -7.01 -10.42 -12.20
CA ALA A 90 -6.43 -11.75 -12.10
C ALA A 90 -5.04 -11.83 -11.41
N ALA A 91 -4.40 -10.69 -11.12
CA ALA A 91 -3.18 -10.65 -10.31
C ALA A 91 -3.42 -10.25 -8.84
N LEU A 92 -4.67 -10.17 -8.38
CA LEU A 92 -4.96 -9.94 -6.97
C LEU A 92 -4.91 -11.27 -6.22
N ILE A 93 -3.94 -11.39 -5.32
CA ILE A 93 -3.86 -12.46 -4.35
C ILE A 93 -4.95 -12.21 -3.30
N ASN A 94 -5.79 -13.19 -3.04
CA ASN A 94 -6.76 -13.12 -1.94
C ASN A 94 -6.02 -13.32 -0.62
N MET A 95 -5.91 -12.26 0.19
CA MET A 95 -5.34 -12.30 1.52
C MET A 95 -6.46 -12.21 2.56
N GLN A 96 -6.91 -13.36 3.06
CA GLN A 96 -7.98 -13.45 4.06
C GLN A 96 -9.26 -12.69 3.65
N GLY A 97 -9.67 -12.75 2.39
CA GLY A 97 -10.84 -12.02 1.88
C GLY A 97 -10.57 -10.60 1.38
N LEU A 98 -9.33 -10.12 1.46
CA LEU A 98 -8.92 -8.80 0.94
C LEU A 98 -8.03 -8.91 -0.32
N PRO A 99 -8.16 -7.97 -1.28
CA PRO A 99 -7.39 -8.01 -2.51
C PRO A 99 -5.96 -7.44 -2.33
N LEU A 100 -4.96 -8.27 -2.57
CA LEU A 100 -3.55 -7.88 -2.57
C LEU A 100 -2.93 -7.93 -3.98
N PRO A 101 -2.50 -6.80 -4.55
CA PRO A 101 -1.75 -6.80 -5.81
C PRO A 101 -0.45 -7.59 -5.72
N ARG A 102 -0.11 -8.36 -6.77
CA ARG A 102 1.19 -9.04 -6.92
C ARG A 102 2.38 -8.08 -6.69
N HIS A 103 2.26 -6.87 -7.20
CA HIS A 103 3.22 -5.80 -6.96
C HIS A 103 2.58 -4.72 -6.12
N PHE A 104 3.02 -4.61 -4.87
CA PHE A 104 2.58 -3.57 -3.95
C PHE A 104 3.68 -2.52 -3.82
N VAL A 105 3.40 -1.29 -4.27
CA VAL A 105 4.37 -0.19 -4.32
C VAL A 105 3.92 0.96 -3.42
N GLY A 106 4.89 1.60 -2.77
CA GLY A 106 4.64 2.77 -1.91
C GLY A 106 3.96 2.42 -0.58
N ARG A 107 3.26 3.41 -0.01
CA ARG A 107 2.48 3.29 1.24
C ARG A 107 3.27 2.90 2.48
N LYS A 108 4.59 3.15 2.48
CA LYS A 108 5.48 2.90 3.62
C LYS A 108 5.02 3.66 4.87
N PRO A 109 4.64 4.95 4.82
CA PRO A 109 4.15 5.67 6.00
C PRO A 109 2.93 5.02 6.64
N GLU A 110 1.92 4.66 5.83
CA GLU A 110 0.66 4.07 6.28
C GLU A 110 0.89 2.68 6.86
N LEU A 111 1.70 1.84 6.20
CA LEU A 111 2.07 0.52 6.75
C LEU A 111 2.85 0.65 8.06
N ARG A 112 3.73 1.63 8.20
CA ARG A 112 4.45 1.87 9.48
C ARG A 112 3.48 2.29 10.58
N GLN A 113 2.54 3.18 10.29
CA GLN A 113 1.53 3.64 11.25
C GLN A 113 0.64 2.47 11.71
N LEU A 114 0.17 1.65 10.77
CA LEU A 114 -0.66 0.48 11.07
C LEU A 114 0.10 -0.57 11.89
N ARG A 115 1.36 -0.86 11.57
CA ARG A 115 2.17 -1.80 12.36
C ARG A 115 2.48 -1.30 13.76
N ARG A 116 2.66 0.01 13.94
CA ARG A 116 2.83 0.61 15.27
C ARG A 116 1.54 0.45 16.08
N ALA A 117 0.39 0.75 15.48
CA ALA A 117 -0.90 0.57 16.12
C ALA A 117 -1.16 -0.89 16.52
N LEU A 118 -0.80 -1.88 15.67
CA LEU A 118 -0.95 -3.30 16.01
C LEU A 118 -0.10 -3.76 17.22
N ARG A 119 0.99 -3.06 17.54
CA ARG A 119 1.84 -3.36 18.70
C ARG A 119 1.36 -2.71 19.98
N ASP A 120 0.47 -1.73 19.86
CA ASP A 120 -0.03 -0.96 20.99
C ASP A 120 -1.33 -1.60 21.49
N ASN A 121 -1.25 -2.29 22.64
CA ASN A 121 -2.40 -2.94 23.26
C ASN A 121 -3.52 -1.97 23.68
N GLN A 122 -3.24 -0.66 23.75
CA GLN A 122 -4.27 0.37 24.00
C GLN A 122 -5.09 0.68 22.75
N VAL A 123 -4.57 0.42 21.55
CA VAL A 123 -5.27 0.65 20.29
C VAL A 123 -6.18 -0.53 19.98
N LYS A 124 -7.49 -0.34 20.15
CA LYS A 124 -8.51 -1.37 19.84
C LYS A 124 -9.05 -1.32 18.40
N ALA A 125 -8.88 -0.18 17.72
CA ALA A 125 -9.40 0.02 16.37
C ALA A 125 -8.56 1.03 15.58
N VAL A 126 -8.44 0.80 14.27
CA VAL A 126 -7.83 1.74 13.33
C VAL A 126 -8.72 1.91 12.10
N PHE A 127 -8.90 3.16 11.67
CA PHE A 127 -9.71 3.51 10.50
C PHE A 127 -8.82 3.90 9.32
N VAL A 128 -8.96 3.19 8.19
CA VAL A 128 -8.27 3.53 6.93
C VAL A 128 -9.27 4.19 5.98
N ARG A 129 -9.10 5.50 5.72
CA ARG A 129 -10.03 6.32 4.91
C ARG A 129 -9.38 6.80 3.61
N GLY A 130 -10.20 7.17 2.63
CA GLY A 130 -9.77 7.63 1.32
C GLY A 130 -10.74 7.25 0.19
N ILE A 131 -10.54 7.81 -0.99
CA ILE A 131 -11.42 7.64 -2.17
C ILE A 131 -11.50 6.17 -2.64
N GLY A 132 -12.53 5.82 -3.39
CA GLY A 132 -12.69 4.49 -4.01
C GLY A 132 -11.48 4.11 -4.87
N GLY A 133 -11.11 2.83 -4.92
CA GLY A 133 -10.00 2.36 -5.76
C GLY A 133 -8.58 2.74 -5.32
N ILE A 134 -8.39 3.64 -4.37
CA ILE A 134 -7.06 4.16 -3.95
C ILE A 134 -6.12 3.12 -3.28
N GLY A 135 -6.61 1.88 -3.07
CA GLY A 135 -5.82 0.78 -2.50
C GLY A 135 -5.93 0.60 -0.98
N LYS A 136 -6.95 1.16 -0.31
CA LYS A 136 -7.16 0.99 1.16
C LYS A 136 -7.15 -0.48 1.58
N SER A 137 -7.99 -1.29 0.95
CA SER A 137 -8.09 -2.73 1.23
C SER A 137 -6.77 -3.45 0.93
N SER A 138 -6.03 -3.01 -0.08
CA SER A 138 -4.73 -3.58 -0.43
C SER A 138 -3.64 -3.25 0.59
N VAL A 139 -3.67 -2.06 1.21
CA VAL A 139 -2.77 -1.70 2.32
C VAL A 139 -3.03 -2.61 3.53
N VAL A 140 -4.30 -2.85 3.87
CA VAL A 140 -4.68 -3.76 4.96
C VAL A 140 -4.31 -5.21 4.62
N ALA A 141 -4.56 -5.65 3.39
CA ALA A 141 -4.14 -6.97 2.91
C ALA A 141 -2.61 -7.15 3.03
N ARG A 142 -1.83 -6.10 2.68
CA ARG A 142 -0.36 -6.11 2.81
C ARG A 142 0.10 -6.11 4.27
N LEU A 143 -0.64 -5.45 5.16
CA LEU A 143 -0.42 -5.51 6.61
C LEU A 143 -0.63 -6.93 7.12
N ILE A 144 -1.74 -7.58 6.77
CA ILE A 144 -2.03 -8.98 7.17
C ILE A 144 -0.96 -9.94 6.64
N GLN A 145 -0.48 -9.74 5.41
CA GLN A 145 0.59 -10.56 4.85
C GLN A 145 1.93 -10.37 5.59
N ARG A 146 2.21 -9.17 6.09
CA ARG A 146 3.45 -8.83 6.82
C ARG A 146 3.15 -7.94 8.04
N PRO A 147 2.58 -8.53 9.10
CA PRO A 147 2.08 -7.78 10.25
C PRO A 147 3.22 -7.21 11.10
N GLY A 148 4.37 -7.90 11.14
CA GLY A 148 5.53 -7.49 11.94
C GLY A 148 5.35 -7.75 13.45
N THR A 149 4.26 -8.40 13.82
CA THR A 149 3.96 -9.07 15.09
C THR A 149 3.12 -10.32 14.78
N PRO A 150 3.13 -11.35 15.63
CA PRO A 150 2.20 -12.46 15.48
C PRO A 150 0.75 -11.96 15.59
N LEU A 151 -0.14 -12.56 14.80
CA LEU A 151 -1.59 -12.38 14.91
C LEU A 151 -2.18 -13.74 15.28
N ASP A 152 -3.00 -13.80 16.33
CA ASP A 152 -3.64 -15.06 16.77
C ASP A 152 -4.71 -15.53 15.78
N GLY A 153 -5.28 -14.60 15.01
CA GLY A 153 -6.18 -14.90 13.91
C GLY A 153 -6.56 -13.65 13.12
N VAL A 154 -7.14 -13.87 11.93
CA VAL A 154 -7.64 -12.79 11.07
C VAL A 154 -9.03 -13.16 10.56
N LEU A 155 -10.00 -12.28 10.81
CA LEU A 155 -11.35 -12.36 10.25
C LEU A 155 -11.62 -11.11 9.41
N THR A 156 -12.03 -11.31 8.16
CA THR A 156 -12.46 -10.22 7.28
C THR A 156 -13.96 -10.27 7.08
N ILE A 157 -14.62 -9.14 7.33
CA ILE A 157 -16.05 -8.97 7.09
C ILE A 157 -16.22 -7.89 6.02
N ARG A 158 -16.71 -8.28 4.84
CA ARG A 158 -17.06 -7.35 3.76
C ARG A 158 -18.47 -6.82 4.02
N GLY A 159 -18.57 -5.64 4.63
CA GLY A 159 -19.85 -5.07 5.04
C GLY A 159 -20.87 -4.80 3.91
N HIS A 160 -20.45 -4.83 2.64
CA HIS A 160 -21.37 -4.73 1.50
C HIS A 160 -21.92 -6.08 1.03
N GLU A 161 -21.47 -7.19 1.63
CA GLU A 161 -21.86 -8.56 1.26
C GLU A 161 -22.50 -9.33 2.43
N VAL A 162 -22.67 -8.69 3.58
CA VAL A 162 -23.09 -9.34 4.82
C VAL A 162 -24.13 -8.47 5.48
N ASP A 163 -25.27 -9.07 5.87
CA ASP A 163 -26.25 -8.40 6.71
C ASP A 163 -25.62 -8.10 8.08
N ALA A 164 -25.89 -6.91 8.62
CA ALA A 164 -25.38 -6.53 9.93
C ALA A 164 -25.77 -7.55 11.03
N LEU A 165 -26.92 -8.20 10.89
CA LEU A 165 -27.41 -9.23 11.82
C LEU A 165 -26.60 -10.53 11.76
N ASP A 166 -25.89 -10.79 10.66
CA ASP A 166 -25.05 -11.99 10.48
C ASP A 166 -23.62 -11.83 11.03
N ILE A 167 -23.22 -10.60 11.36
CA ILE A 167 -21.86 -10.30 11.87
C ILE A 167 -21.54 -11.09 13.16
N PRO A 168 -22.42 -11.15 14.18
CA PRO A 168 -22.18 -11.95 15.38
C PRO A 168 -21.98 -13.44 15.08
N LEU A 169 -22.71 -13.98 14.09
CA LEU A 169 -22.57 -15.38 13.68
C LEU A 169 -21.19 -15.64 13.07
N LYS A 170 -20.71 -14.77 12.18
CA LYS A 170 -19.37 -14.89 11.60
C LYS A 170 -18.26 -14.80 12.66
N LEU A 171 -18.41 -13.91 13.63
CA LEU A 171 -17.48 -13.80 14.76
C LEU A 171 -17.49 -15.07 15.64
N ALA A 172 -18.67 -15.57 15.97
CA ALA A 172 -18.82 -16.79 16.78
C ALA A 172 -18.19 -18.01 16.09
N SER A 173 -18.47 -18.22 14.80
CA SER A 173 -17.86 -19.31 14.03
C SER A 173 -16.33 -19.19 13.94
N PHE A 174 -15.82 -17.96 13.78
CA PHE A 174 -14.38 -17.71 13.76
C PHE A 174 -13.72 -18.05 15.10
N LEU A 175 -14.30 -17.61 16.22
CA LEU A 175 -13.78 -17.92 17.55
C LEU A 175 -13.82 -19.42 17.84
N GLN A 176 -14.93 -20.09 17.54
CA GLN A 176 -15.07 -21.55 17.71
C GLN A 176 -14.02 -22.32 16.90
N GLY A 177 -13.76 -21.89 15.66
CA GLY A 177 -12.80 -22.54 14.77
C GLY A 177 -11.33 -22.46 15.24
N GLN A 178 -11.00 -21.58 16.17
CA GLN A 178 -9.63 -21.44 16.70
C GLN A 178 -9.29 -22.47 17.79
N GLY A 179 -10.29 -23.05 18.47
CA GLY A 179 -10.07 -24.08 19.49
C GLY A 179 -9.33 -23.61 20.75
N GLN A 180 -9.25 -22.30 21.01
CA GLN A 180 -8.59 -21.75 22.19
C GLN A 180 -9.52 -21.73 23.42
N PRO A 181 -8.96 -21.74 24.65
CA PRO A 181 -9.74 -21.58 25.88
C PRO A 181 -10.58 -20.29 25.85
N GLY A 182 -11.80 -20.34 26.38
CA GLY A 182 -12.69 -19.16 26.43
C GLY A 182 -13.41 -18.83 25.11
N HIS A 183 -12.89 -19.22 23.95
CA HIS A 183 -13.45 -18.86 22.65
C HIS A 183 -14.83 -19.47 22.39
N ALA A 184 -15.05 -20.73 22.80
CA ALA A 184 -16.36 -21.38 22.69
C ALA A 184 -17.42 -20.70 23.56
N ALA A 185 -17.06 -20.27 24.76
CA ALA A 185 -17.94 -19.54 25.66
C ALA A 185 -18.25 -18.13 25.12
N ALA A 186 -17.23 -17.42 24.62
CA ALA A 186 -17.39 -16.12 23.98
C ALA A 186 -18.31 -16.20 22.75
N ALA A 187 -18.15 -17.23 21.91
CA ALA A 187 -18.99 -17.47 20.74
C ALA A 187 -20.46 -17.71 21.11
N SER A 188 -20.73 -18.57 22.10
CA SER A 188 -22.10 -18.80 22.60
C SER A 188 -22.72 -17.52 23.14
N LEU A 189 -21.92 -16.68 23.80
CA LEU A 189 -22.37 -15.42 24.38
C LEU A 189 -22.69 -14.37 23.30
N LEU A 190 -21.91 -14.30 22.22
CA LEU A 190 -22.20 -13.47 21.05
C LEU A 190 -23.52 -13.85 20.35
N LEU A 191 -23.94 -15.12 20.46
CA LEU A 191 -25.16 -15.64 19.84
C LEU A 191 -26.40 -15.56 20.75
N ASP A 192 -26.25 -15.22 22.05
CA ASP A 192 -27.40 -15.10 22.96
C ASP A 192 -28.21 -13.85 22.59
N SER A 193 -29.36 -14.07 21.94
CA SER A 193 -30.28 -13.02 21.50
C SER A 193 -31.12 -12.42 22.63
N ARG A 194 -31.11 -13.04 23.83
CA ARG A 194 -31.85 -12.55 25.00
C ARG A 194 -31.11 -11.40 25.71
N ARG A 195 -29.84 -11.16 25.36
CA ARG A 195 -28.99 -10.14 25.96
C ARG A 195 -28.81 -8.96 25.01
N ASP A 196 -28.55 -7.79 25.60
CA ASP A 196 -28.17 -6.60 24.84
C ASP A 196 -26.91 -6.86 23.97
N PRO A 197 -26.93 -6.46 22.67
CA PRO A 197 -25.81 -6.70 21.75
C PRO A 197 -24.47 -6.11 22.19
N ALA A 198 -24.44 -4.93 22.80
CA ALA A 198 -23.21 -4.30 23.23
C ALA A 198 -22.65 -5.00 24.49
N SER A 199 -23.52 -5.29 25.46
CA SER A 199 -23.16 -6.00 26.68
C SER A 199 -22.56 -7.37 26.38
N ARG A 200 -23.19 -8.15 25.47
CA ARG A 200 -22.67 -9.47 25.10
C ARG A 200 -21.33 -9.39 24.34
N ALA A 201 -21.14 -8.39 23.48
CA ALA A 201 -19.86 -8.19 22.80
C ALA A 201 -18.71 -7.86 23.77
N GLN A 202 -18.97 -7.01 24.77
CA GLN A 202 -17.99 -6.67 25.81
C GLN A 202 -17.62 -7.88 26.69
N GLN A 203 -18.61 -8.65 27.11
CA GLN A 203 -18.37 -9.86 27.91
C GLN A 203 -17.62 -10.93 27.10
N ALA A 204 -17.97 -11.12 25.83
CA ALA A 204 -17.26 -12.04 24.94
C ALA A 204 -15.80 -11.62 24.74
N ALA A 205 -15.53 -10.32 24.59
CA ALA A 205 -14.17 -9.80 24.46
C ALA A 205 -13.32 -10.06 25.72
N ALA A 206 -13.91 -9.99 26.91
CA ALA A 206 -13.21 -10.28 28.17
C ALA A 206 -12.83 -11.76 28.34
N LEU A 207 -13.49 -12.68 27.63
CA LEU A 207 -13.20 -14.12 27.65
C LEU A 207 -12.11 -14.54 26.65
N VAL A 208 -11.74 -13.64 25.73
CA VAL A 208 -10.77 -13.86 24.64
C VAL A 208 -9.48 -13.05 24.85
N ALA A 209 -9.49 -12.11 25.80
CA ALA A 209 -8.33 -11.30 26.20
C ALA A 209 -7.38 -12.07 27.11
#